data_AF-A0A2G1VZT5-F1
#
_entry.id   AF-A0A2G1VZT5-F1
#
_cell.length_a   1.000
_cell.length_b   1.000
_cell.length_c   1.000
_cell.angle_alpha   90.00
_cell.angle_beta   90.00
_cell.angle_gamma   90.00
#
_symmetry.space_group_name_H-M   'P 1'
#
loop_
_entity.id
_entity.type
_entity.pdbx_description
1 polymer ?
#
loop_
_entity_poly.entity_id
_entity_poly.type
_entity_poly.pdbx_seq_one_letter_code
_entity_poly.pdbx_strand_id
1 'polypeptide(L)'
;MSHRSVRCPQCKTTANLPASVVTARCPSCGQVFSVESAQIAAAPQSAAAKPTKKTSSSSSGDINVPLIAGVMGGVVFIALIGILAMTFMPESNPSATSNGDSASSGEAPAESDQPVLVVLSEEELAALPIANVPEDKRKSIYDQIRDSARTTIEAPLLVPDGNAVRSTMEKSQQAIHDNSMRQLAALHDISLDDIALITAEGDAKNWDPSPRSHARRNGERLYPEERSRGWKGKSKGN
;
A
#
# COMPACT_ATOMS: atom_id res chain seq x y z
N MET A 1 26.96 -23.30 2.01
CA MET A 1 25.56 -22.94 2.35
C MET A 1 24.75 -24.22 2.33
N SER A 2 24.01 -24.54 3.40
CA SER A 2 23.23 -25.80 3.49
C SER A 2 21.88 -25.65 2.78
N HIS A 3 21.64 -26.47 1.75
CA HIS A 3 20.37 -26.55 1.04
C HIS A 3 19.62 -27.80 1.49
N ARG A 4 18.32 -27.67 1.76
CA ARG A 4 17.44 -28.81 2.08
C ARG A 4 16.42 -29.02 0.96
N SER A 5 16.20 -30.28 0.60
CA SER A 5 15.18 -30.66 -0.38
C SER A 5 13.87 -30.99 0.34
N VAL A 6 12.79 -30.34 -0.07
CA VAL A 6 11.49 -30.40 0.62
C VAL A 6 10.42 -30.71 -0.42
N ARG A 7 9.54 -31.67 -0.12
CA ARG A 7 8.41 -32.00 -1.02
C ARG A 7 7.18 -31.16 -0.70
N CYS A 8 6.60 -30.57 -1.73
CA CYS A 8 5.31 -29.90 -1.60
C CYS A 8 4.24 -30.90 -1.15
N PRO A 9 3.45 -30.60 -0.11
CA PRO A 9 2.40 -31.49 0.36
C PRO A 9 1.26 -31.70 -0.64
N GLN A 10 1.05 -30.76 -1.57
CA GLN A 10 -0.06 -30.79 -2.53
C GLN A 10 0.29 -31.54 -3.81
N CYS A 11 1.38 -31.16 -4.49
CA CYS A 11 1.74 -31.74 -5.79
C CYS A 11 2.93 -32.71 -5.73
N LYS A 12 3.52 -32.92 -4.54
CA LYS A 12 4.68 -33.80 -4.30
C LYS A 12 5.97 -33.42 -5.04
N THR A 13 5.99 -32.27 -5.72
CA THR A 13 7.21 -31.73 -6.34
C THR A 13 8.24 -31.38 -5.26
N THR A 14 9.49 -31.79 -5.47
CA THR A 14 10.62 -31.42 -4.60
C THR A 14 11.17 -30.04 -4.96
N ALA A 15 11.34 -29.17 -3.97
CA ALA A 15 12.00 -27.88 -4.09
C ALA A 15 13.27 -27.85 -3.23
N ASN A 16 14.34 -27.27 -3.75
CA ASN A 16 15.59 -27.04 -3.01
C ASN A 16 15.54 -25.66 -2.38
N LEU A 17 15.50 -25.61 -1.05
CA LEU A 17 15.36 -24.38 -0.28
C LEU A 17 16.58 -24.17 0.64
N PRO A 18 16.99 -22.93 0.91
CA PRO A 18 17.95 -22.64 1.96
C PRO A 18 17.42 -23.15 3.32
N ALA A 19 18.31 -23.63 4.18
CA ALA A 19 17.93 -24.16 5.50
C ALA A 19 17.19 -23.14 6.40
N SER A 20 17.31 -21.83 6.13
CA SER A 20 16.69 -20.74 6.89
C SER A 20 15.23 -20.42 6.54
N VAL A 21 14.66 -21.03 5.49
CA VAL A 21 13.31 -20.68 5.01
C VAL A 21 12.24 -21.48 5.75
N VAL A 22 11.34 -20.79 6.47
CA VAL A 22 10.24 -21.41 7.25
C VAL A 22 8.99 -21.69 6.42
N THR A 23 8.73 -20.86 5.40
CA THR A 23 7.58 -20.99 4.49
C THR A 23 8.04 -20.94 3.04
N ALA A 24 7.56 -21.86 2.21
CA ALA A 24 7.95 -21.92 0.81
C ALA A 24 6.74 -22.01 -0.12
N ARG A 25 6.87 -21.37 -1.28
CA ARG A 25 5.90 -21.49 -2.37
C ARG A 25 6.33 -22.58 -3.33
N CYS A 26 5.45 -23.51 -3.65
CA CYS A 26 5.76 -24.55 -4.63
C CYS A 26 5.80 -23.96 -6.05
N PRO A 27 6.87 -24.19 -6.83
CA PRO A 27 6.94 -23.69 -8.20
C PRO A 27 5.96 -24.39 -9.15
N SER A 28 5.51 -25.62 -8.84
CA SER A 28 4.61 -26.37 -9.74
C SER A 28 3.14 -26.05 -9.54
N CYS A 29 2.68 -25.84 -8.31
CA CYS A 29 1.25 -25.62 -8.02
C CYS A 29 0.95 -24.28 -7.34
N GLY A 30 1.98 -23.46 -7.08
CA GLY A 30 1.82 -22.12 -6.51
C GLY A 30 1.41 -22.07 -5.04
N GLN A 31 1.13 -23.22 -4.40
CA GLN A 31 0.71 -23.30 -3.00
C GLN A 31 1.85 -22.94 -2.03
N VAL A 32 1.50 -22.19 -0.99
CA VAL A 32 2.41 -21.80 0.08
C VAL A 32 2.23 -22.76 1.24
N PHE A 33 3.32 -23.37 1.69
CA PHE A 33 3.29 -24.34 2.79
C PHE A 33 4.41 -24.07 3.79
N SER A 34 4.20 -24.46 5.05
CA SER A 34 5.25 -24.43 6.07
C SER A 34 6.24 -25.55 5.80
N VAL A 35 7.53 -25.23 5.76
CA VAL A 35 8.61 -26.19 5.51
C VAL A 35 8.73 -27.20 6.65
N GLU A 36 8.25 -26.85 7.85
CA GLU A 36 8.19 -27.76 9.01
C GLU A 36 7.10 -28.84 8.85
N SER A 37 6.00 -28.51 8.18
CA SER A 37 4.93 -29.46 7.85
C SER A 37 5.23 -30.31 6.60
N ALA A 38 6.34 -30.04 5.92
CA ALA A 38 6.70 -30.69 4.67
C ALA A 38 7.71 -31.82 4.91
N GLN A 39 7.44 -32.98 4.31
CA GLN A 39 8.31 -34.14 4.45
C GLN A 39 9.70 -33.83 3.89
N ILE A 40 10.72 -33.95 4.75
CA ILE A 40 12.13 -33.87 4.35
C ILE A 40 12.37 -35.01 3.37
N ALA A 41 12.59 -34.67 2.11
CA ALA A 41 12.98 -35.68 1.13
C ALA A 41 14.46 -35.99 1.38
N ALA A 42 14.73 -37.24 1.78
CA ALA A 42 16.08 -37.77 1.79
C ALA A 42 16.70 -37.58 0.39
N ALA A 43 17.96 -37.13 0.38
CA ALA A 43 18.70 -36.80 -0.83
C ALA A 43 18.59 -37.93 -1.88
N PRO A 44 18.46 -37.61 -3.18
CA PRO A 44 18.38 -38.64 -4.21
C PRO A 44 19.77 -39.30 -4.37
N GLN A 45 19.93 -40.50 -3.81
CA GLN A 45 20.94 -41.44 -4.29
C GLN A 45 20.47 -42.00 -5.63
N SER A 46 21.29 -41.77 -6.65
CA SER A 46 21.21 -42.38 -7.97
C SER A 46 21.32 -43.91 -7.84
N ALA A 47 20.23 -44.65 -8.11
CA ALA A 47 20.29 -46.06 -8.49
C ALA A 47 18.97 -46.58 -9.11
N ALA A 48 19.11 -47.07 -10.34
CA ALA A 48 18.43 -48.16 -11.05
C ALA A 48 17.04 -48.68 -10.61
N ALA A 49 16.23 -48.92 -11.65
CA ALA A 49 14.89 -49.50 -11.65
C ALA A 49 14.73 -50.87 -10.97
N LYS A 50 13.58 -51.07 -10.30
CA LYS A 50 12.69 -52.24 -10.44
C LYS A 50 11.32 -51.99 -9.77
N PRO A 51 10.22 -52.53 -10.31
CA PRO A 51 8.86 -52.25 -9.83
C PRO A 51 8.41 -53.32 -8.82
N THR A 52 7.63 -52.94 -7.79
CA THR A 52 6.75 -53.91 -7.09
C THR A 52 5.61 -53.25 -6.31
N LYS A 53 4.40 -53.65 -6.71
CA LYS A 53 3.16 -53.93 -5.96
C LYS A 53 2.75 -53.10 -4.72
N LYS A 54 1.55 -52.52 -4.90
CA LYS A 54 0.43 -52.22 -3.98
C LYS A 54 0.49 -52.86 -2.59
N THR A 55 0.17 -52.06 -1.56
CA THR A 55 -0.79 -52.42 -0.50
C THR A 55 -1.52 -51.17 0.01
N SER A 56 -2.84 -51.21 -0.08
CA SER A 56 -3.80 -50.29 0.54
C SER A 56 -3.83 -50.47 2.06
N SER A 57 -3.90 -49.37 2.82
CA SER A 57 -4.62 -49.37 4.10
C SER A 57 -5.14 -47.97 4.40
N SER A 58 -6.46 -47.94 4.64
CA SER A 58 -7.26 -46.85 5.14
C SER A 58 -7.23 -46.82 6.66
N SER A 59 -7.10 -45.64 7.27
CA SER A 59 -7.70 -45.31 8.57
C SER A 59 -7.97 -43.81 8.58
N SER A 60 -9.23 -43.38 8.64
CA SER A 60 -9.89 -42.91 9.88
C SER A 60 -8.99 -41.90 10.59
N GLY A 61 -9.23 -40.59 10.51
CA GLY A 61 -10.44 -39.91 10.97
C GLY A 61 -10.08 -39.24 12.29
N ASP A 62 -10.06 -37.91 12.35
CA ASP A 62 -10.53 -37.10 13.49
C ASP A 62 -10.32 -35.61 13.22
N ILE A 63 -11.46 -34.92 13.09
CA ILE A 63 -11.60 -33.47 13.02
C ILE A 63 -11.66 -32.98 14.47
N ASN A 64 -10.68 -32.17 14.88
CA ASN A 64 -10.77 -31.39 16.12
C ASN A 64 -10.68 -29.90 15.79
N VAL A 65 -11.87 -29.31 15.65
CA VAL A 65 -12.13 -27.86 15.72
C VAL A 65 -12.76 -27.63 17.09
N PRO A 66 -12.14 -26.80 17.96
CA PRO A 66 -12.89 -25.62 18.41
C PRO A 66 -11.99 -24.43 18.79
N LEU A 67 -12.02 -23.35 17.99
CA LEU A 67 -11.59 -22.02 18.45
C LEU A 67 -12.29 -20.91 17.66
N ILE A 68 -13.62 -20.91 17.70
CA ILE A 68 -14.45 -19.77 17.24
C ILE A 68 -15.49 -19.50 18.33
N ALA A 69 -15.10 -18.75 19.37
CA ALA A 69 -16.02 -18.33 20.44
C ALA A 69 -15.67 -16.96 21.08
N GLY A 70 -14.81 -16.14 20.44
CA GLY A 70 -14.30 -14.90 21.06
C GLY A 70 -14.83 -13.57 20.52
N VAL A 71 -15.45 -13.54 19.34
CA VAL A 71 -15.57 -12.27 18.58
C VAL A 71 -16.94 -11.57 18.73
N MET A 72 -17.98 -12.26 19.18
CA MET A 72 -19.34 -11.69 19.22
C MET A 72 -19.62 -10.78 20.42
N GLY A 73 -18.86 -10.86 21.52
CA GLY A 73 -19.17 -10.11 22.74
C GLY A 73 -18.81 -8.62 22.70
N GLY A 74 -17.77 -8.23 21.95
CA GLY A 74 -17.23 -6.87 21.98
C GLY A 74 -18.06 -5.82 21.24
N VAL A 75 -18.80 -6.22 20.20
CA VAL A 75 -19.52 -5.27 19.33
C VAL A 75 -20.77 -4.71 19.99
N VAL A 76 -21.45 -5.49 20.84
CA VAL A 76 -22.69 -5.08 21.52
C VAL A 76 -22.43 -4.00 22.58
N PHE A 77 -21.27 -4.05 23.25
CA PHE A 77 -20.93 -3.09 24.31
C PHE A 77 -20.60 -1.69 23.76
N ILE A 78 -19.98 -1.59 22.58
CA ILE A 78 -19.63 -0.31 21.96
C ILE A 78 -20.88 0.42 21.42
N ALA A 79 -21.86 -0.33 20.90
CA ALA A 79 -23.11 0.24 20.39
C ALA A 79 -23.94 0.93 21.49
N LEU A 80 -24.00 0.35 22.70
CA LEU A 80 -24.75 0.93 23.83
C LEU A 80 -24.15 2.23 24.36
N ILE A 81 -22.83 2.37 24.34
CA ILE A 81 -22.14 3.60 24.79
C ILE A 81 -22.34 4.73 23.77
N GLY A 82 -22.37 4.43 22.47
CA GLY A 82 -22.61 5.42 21.42
C GLY A 82 -24.01 6.04 21.48
N ILE A 83 -25.02 5.25 21.83
CA ILE A 83 -26.42 5.74 21.93
C ILE A 83 -26.61 6.66 23.14
N LEU A 84 -25.93 6.37 24.27
CA LEU A 84 -26.04 7.19 25.49
C LEU A 84 -25.37 8.57 25.34
N ALA A 85 -24.38 8.71 24.45
CA ALA A 85 -23.69 9.98 24.20
C ALA A 85 -24.50 10.94 23.32
N MET A 86 -25.41 10.44 22.46
CA MET A 86 -26.21 11.29 21.58
C MET A 86 -27.41 11.98 22.26
N THR A 87 -27.86 11.49 23.42
CA THR A 87 -29.02 12.07 24.12
C THR A 87 -28.69 13.23 25.06
N PHE A 88 -27.41 13.61 25.20
CA PHE A 88 -26.95 14.60 26.20
C PHE A 88 -26.27 15.86 25.63
N MET A 89 -26.43 16.17 24.33
CA MET A 89 -26.01 17.48 23.81
C MET A 89 -27.21 18.44 23.66
N PRO A 90 -27.16 19.61 24.31
CA PRO A 90 -28.21 20.62 24.25
C PRO A 90 -28.23 21.32 22.89
N GLU A 91 -29.45 21.49 22.38
CA GLU A 91 -29.83 22.15 21.14
C GLU A 91 -29.60 23.66 21.24
N SER A 92 -28.78 24.24 20.35
CA SER A 92 -28.68 25.69 20.18
C SER A 92 -28.88 26.07 18.70
N ASN A 93 -30.06 26.64 18.45
CA ASN A 93 -30.52 27.19 17.17
C ASN A 93 -29.62 28.33 16.64
N PRO A 94 -29.43 28.46 15.32
CA PRO A 94 -28.75 29.62 14.74
C PRO A 94 -29.75 30.76 14.50
N SER A 95 -29.53 31.91 15.15
CA SER A 95 -30.17 33.17 14.77
C SER A 95 -29.35 33.87 13.69
N ALA A 96 -29.99 34.04 12.53
CA ALA A 96 -29.54 34.88 11.43
C ALA A 96 -29.39 36.34 11.88
N THR A 97 -28.38 37.03 11.38
CA THR A 97 -28.39 38.50 11.26
C THR A 97 -27.66 38.89 9.98
N SER A 98 -28.45 39.52 9.12
CA SER A 98 -28.10 40.15 7.85
C SER A 98 -27.40 41.49 8.05
N ASN A 99 -26.78 41.96 6.97
CA ASN A 99 -26.39 43.33 6.58
C ASN A 99 -24.90 43.36 6.24
N GLY A 100 -24.44 43.90 5.12
CA GLY A 100 -25.10 44.65 4.05
C GLY A 100 -24.06 44.98 2.99
N ASP A 101 -24.56 45.30 1.80
CA ASP A 101 -23.86 45.48 0.54
C ASP A 101 -22.71 46.49 0.53
N SER A 102 -21.70 46.22 -0.29
CA SER A 102 -21.05 47.25 -1.10
C SER A 102 -20.48 46.63 -2.37
N ALA A 103 -21.19 46.86 -3.46
CA ALA A 103 -20.76 46.60 -4.81
C ALA A 103 -19.52 47.43 -5.15
N SER A 104 -18.45 46.76 -5.58
CA SER A 104 -17.44 47.34 -6.45
C SER A 104 -17.17 46.33 -7.55
N SER A 105 -17.77 46.59 -8.71
CA SER A 105 -17.52 45.89 -9.96
C SER A 105 -16.04 46.01 -10.31
N GLY A 106 -15.33 44.91 -10.13
CA GLY A 106 -14.00 44.65 -10.66
C GLY A 106 -13.99 43.19 -11.05
N GLU A 107 -14.42 42.90 -12.26
CA GLU A 107 -14.34 41.59 -12.88
C GLU A 107 -12.85 41.28 -13.12
N ALA A 108 -12.18 40.81 -12.06
CA ALA A 108 -10.92 40.12 -12.19
C ALA A 108 -11.21 38.76 -12.85
N PRO A 109 -10.41 38.33 -13.84
CA PRO A 109 -10.57 37.01 -14.41
C PRO A 109 -10.46 36.00 -13.27
N ALA A 110 -11.43 35.09 -13.17
CA ALA A 110 -11.39 33.98 -12.24
C ALA A 110 -10.09 33.20 -12.50
N GLU A 111 -9.06 33.48 -11.70
CA GLU A 111 -7.84 32.69 -11.65
C GLU A 111 -8.30 31.31 -11.18
N SER A 112 -8.36 30.38 -12.11
CA SER A 112 -8.84 29.02 -11.87
C SER A 112 -8.07 28.44 -10.69
N ASP A 113 -8.78 28.11 -9.60
CA ASP A 113 -8.29 27.39 -8.41
C ASP A 113 -7.96 25.91 -8.74
N GLN A 114 -7.51 25.68 -9.98
CA GLN A 114 -7.02 24.41 -10.47
C GLN A 114 -5.51 24.37 -10.17
N PRO A 115 -4.98 23.22 -9.72
CA PRO A 115 -3.56 23.07 -9.46
C PRO A 115 -2.77 23.49 -10.70
N VAL A 116 -1.72 24.30 -10.51
CA VAL A 116 -0.87 24.76 -11.62
C VAL A 116 -0.13 23.54 -12.14
N LEU A 117 -0.61 23.04 -13.27
CA LEU A 117 -0.07 21.87 -13.95
C LEU A 117 1.28 22.26 -14.55
N VAL A 118 2.34 21.58 -14.13
CA VAL A 118 3.61 21.61 -14.88
C VAL A 118 3.39 20.72 -16.10
N VAL A 119 2.77 21.28 -17.14
CA VAL A 119 2.56 20.59 -18.42
C VAL A 119 3.90 20.61 -19.16
N LEU A 120 4.58 19.45 -19.20
CA LEU A 120 5.74 19.28 -20.06
C LEU A 120 5.30 19.33 -21.53
N SER A 121 6.16 19.84 -22.41
CA SER A 121 5.87 19.82 -23.85
C SER A 121 5.75 18.39 -24.37
N GLU A 122 5.00 18.18 -25.46
CA GLU A 122 4.75 16.83 -26.01
C GLU A 122 6.05 16.13 -26.44
N GLU A 123 7.05 16.93 -26.84
CA GLU A 123 8.41 16.51 -27.16
C GLU A 123 9.15 15.98 -25.93
N GLU A 124 9.03 16.66 -24.77
CA GLU A 124 9.60 16.21 -23.50
C GLU A 124 8.88 14.97 -22.96
N LEU A 125 7.56 14.86 -23.18
CA LEU A 125 6.76 13.69 -22.80
C LEU A 125 7.15 12.44 -23.60
N ALA A 126 7.38 12.60 -24.91
CA ALA A 126 7.80 11.53 -25.80
C ALA A 126 9.25 11.07 -25.55
N ALA A 127 10.08 11.94 -24.97
CA ALA A 127 11.46 11.63 -24.60
C ALA A 127 11.60 10.86 -23.29
N LEU A 128 10.53 10.71 -22.49
CA LEU A 128 10.58 9.96 -21.24
C LEU A 128 10.81 8.46 -21.51
N PRO A 129 11.71 7.79 -20.76
CA PRO A 129 11.86 6.34 -20.86
C PRO A 129 10.56 5.68 -20.40
N ILE A 130 9.89 4.97 -21.30
CA ILE A 130 8.63 4.28 -21.00
C ILE A 130 8.96 2.90 -20.46
N ALA A 131 8.43 2.57 -19.27
CA ALA A 131 8.52 1.22 -18.72
C ALA A 131 7.87 0.20 -19.67
N ASN A 132 8.42 -1.01 -19.76
CA ASN A 132 7.96 -2.07 -20.66
C ASN A 132 6.66 -2.75 -20.16
N VAL A 133 5.61 -1.94 -19.98
CA VAL A 133 4.31 -2.31 -19.41
C VAL A 133 3.23 -1.54 -20.19
N PRO A 134 2.06 -2.10 -20.54
CA PRO A 134 0.99 -1.35 -21.21
C PRO A 134 0.52 -0.13 -20.40
N GLU A 135 0.14 0.97 -21.07
CA GLU A 135 -0.21 2.25 -20.41
C GLU A 135 -1.32 2.09 -19.36
N ASP A 136 -2.37 1.31 -19.66
CA ASP A 136 -3.47 1.07 -18.71
C ASP A 136 -2.97 0.44 -17.40
N LYS A 137 -2.00 -0.46 -17.48
CA LYS A 137 -1.37 -1.07 -16.31
C LYS A 137 -0.42 -0.07 -15.62
N ARG A 138 0.29 0.79 -16.37
CA ARG A 138 1.12 1.86 -15.79
C ARG A 138 0.27 2.87 -15.00
N LYS A 139 -0.90 3.27 -15.51
CA LYS A 139 -1.87 4.11 -14.79
C LYS A 139 -2.33 3.47 -13.48
N SER A 140 -2.73 2.20 -13.52
CA SER A 140 -3.15 1.48 -12.31
C SER A 140 -2.03 1.35 -11.26
N ILE A 141 -0.79 1.12 -11.72
CA ILE A 141 0.39 1.09 -10.84
C ILE A 141 0.63 2.48 -10.24
N TYR A 142 0.56 3.53 -11.05
CA TYR A 142 0.69 4.91 -10.60
C TYR A 142 -0.36 5.26 -9.54
N ASP A 143 -1.63 4.91 -9.73
CA ASP A 143 -2.68 5.16 -8.73
C ASP A 143 -2.36 4.48 -7.39
N GLN A 144 -1.86 3.24 -7.42
CA GLN A 144 -1.42 2.52 -6.22
C GLN A 144 -0.22 3.20 -5.54
N ILE A 145 0.72 3.73 -6.33
CA ILE A 145 1.86 4.52 -5.81
C ILE A 145 1.34 5.79 -5.13
N ARG A 146 0.40 6.50 -5.77
CA ARG A 146 -0.20 7.73 -5.25
C ARG A 146 -0.93 7.49 -3.94
N ASP A 147 -1.75 6.46 -3.84
CA ASP A 147 -2.48 6.12 -2.62
C ASP A 147 -1.53 5.75 -1.46
N SER A 148 -0.46 5.01 -1.77
CA SER A 148 0.60 4.71 -0.80
C SER A 148 1.30 5.99 -0.33
N ALA A 149 1.68 6.88 -1.26
CA ALA A 149 2.36 8.13 -0.94
C ALA A 149 1.50 9.04 -0.03
N ARG A 150 0.21 9.21 -0.36
CA ARG A 150 -0.77 10.03 0.40
C ARG A 150 -0.85 9.67 1.87
N THR A 151 -0.71 8.39 2.20
CA THR A 151 -0.83 7.87 3.57
C THR A 151 0.52 7.73 4.29
N THR A 152 1.63 7.88 3.58
CA THR A 152 2.99 7.68 4.10
C THR A 152 3.81 8.97 4.05
N ILE A 153 4.50 9.23 2.95
CA ILE A 153 5.45 10.33 2.78
C ILE A 153 4.80 11.69 2.51
N GLU A 154 3.53 11.69 2.10
CA GLU A 154 2.75 12.92 1.91
C GLU A 154 1.89 13.29 3.13
N ALA A 155 1.81 12.40 4.11
CA ALA A 155 1.12 12.72 5.35
C ALA A 155 1.94 13.80 6.11
N PRO A 156 1.33 14.96 6.46
CA PRO A 156 2.01 15.96 7.26
C PRO A 156 2.23 15.43 8.67
N LEU A 157 3.45 15.61 9.18
CA LEU A 157 3.77 15.27 10.56
C LEU A 157 3.38 16.43 11.48
N LEU A 158 2.64 16.14 12.54
CA LEU A 158 2.23 17.13 13.55
C LEU A 158 3.35 17.45 14.57
N VAL A 159 4.54 16.89 14.38
CA VAL A 159 5.70 17.13 15.24
C VAL A 159 6.49 18.31 14.67
N PRO A 160 6.90 19.31 15.47
CA PRO A 160 7.71 20.43 14.98
C PRO A 160 9.02 20.02 14.31
N ASP A 161 9.47 20.82 13.34
CA ASP A 161 10.78 20.66 12.68
C ASP A 161 11.93 20.74 13.70
N GLY A 162 13.03 20.02 13.42
CA GLY A 162 14.22 19.98 14.30
C GLY A 162 14.12 19.04 15.51
N ASN A 163 12.95 18.45 15.79
CA ASN A 163 12.80 17.45 16.84
C ASN A 163 13.35 16.08 16.38
N ALA A 164 14.15 15.42 17.23
CA ALA A 164 14.68 14.08 16.97
C ALA A 164 13.57 13.05 16.65
N VAL A 165 12.43 13.13 17.34
CA VAL A 165 11.26 12.27 17.11
C VAL A 165 10.73 12.42 15.69
N ARG A 166 10.70 13.65 15.16
CA ARG A 166 10.25 13.90 13.79
C ARG A 166 11.14 13.17 12.79
N SER A 167 12.47 13.28 12.94
CA SER A 167 13.42 12.61 12.04
C SER A 167 13.22 11.09 12.02
N THR A 168 12.90 10.48 13.18
CA THR A 168 12.59 9.06 13.28
C THR A 168 11.27 8.72 12.58
N MET A 169 10.24 9.56 12.73
CA MET A 169 8.96 9.37 12.04
C MET A 169 9.11 9.51 10.51
N GLU A 170 9.87 10.49 10.04
CA GLU A 170 10.16 10.69 8.62
C GLU A 170 10.87 9.46 8.03
N LYS A 171 11.91 8.96 8.72
CA LYS A 171 12.59 7.70 8.33
C LYS A 171 11.66 6.50 8.33
N SER A 172 10.77 6.40 9.31
CA SER A 172 9.80 5.31 9.39
C SER A 172 8.79 5.37 8.24
N GLN A 173 8.24 6.54 7.92
CA GLN A 173 7.33 6.72 6.80
C GLN A 173 8.02 6.44 5.46
N GLN A 174 9.26 6.89 5.30
CA GLN A 174 10.06 6.57 4.11
C GLN A 174 10.27 5.05 3.97
N ALA A 175 10.66 4.38 5.06
CA ALA A 175 10.87 2.92 5.02
C ALA A 175 9.58 2.15 4.70
N ILE A 176 8.43 2.61 5.21
CA ILE A 176 7.11 2.03 4.88
C ILE A 176 6.81 2.24 3.39
N HIS A 177 7.02 3.46 2.87
CA HIS A 177 6.81 3.77 1.46
C HIS A 177 7.73 2.93 0.55
N ASP A 178 9.02 2.86 0.86
CA ASP A 178 9.99 2.06 0.10
C ASP A 178 9.64 0.56 0.12
N ASN A 179 9.12 0.03 1.24
CA ASN A 179 8.65 -1.35 1.32
C ASN A 179 7.40 -1.54 0.46
N SER A 180 6.45 -0.60 0.49
CA SER A 180 5.28 -0.59 -0.38
C SER A 180 5.69 -0.59 -1.86
N MET A 181 6.68 0.20 -2.27
CA MET A 181 7.19 0.18 -3.65
C MET A 181 7.82 -1.17 -4.02
N ARG A 182 8.59 -1.78 -3.13
CA ARG A 182 9.14 -3.14 -3.35
C ARG A 182 8.06 -4.21 -3.51
N GLN A 183 7.02 -4.15 -2.69
CA GLN A 183 5.89 -5.07 -2.78
C GLN A 183 5.11 -4.86 -4.07
N LEU A 184 4.90 -3.61 -4.47
CA LEU A 184 4.23 -3.26 -5.72
C LEU A 184 5.04 -3.75 -6.93
N ALA A 185 6.35 -3.56 -6.90
CA ALA A 185 7.28 -4.05 -7.94
C ALA A 185 7.16 -5.57 -8.11
N ALA A 186 7.21 -6.29 -6.99
CA ALA A 186 7.08 -7.75 -6.97
C ALA A 186 5.68 -8.23 -7.40
N LEU A 187 4.62 -7.47 -7.09
CA LEU A 187 3.24 -7.80 -7.48
C LEU A 187 3.03 -7.67 -8.99
N HIS A 188 3.61 -6.64 -9.60
CA HIS A 188 3.43 -6.33 -11.01
C HIS A 188 4.50 -6.93 -11.93
N ASP A 189 5.50 -7.60 -11.36
CA ASP A 189 6.68 -8.18 -12.02
C ASP A 189 7.49 -7.13 -12.80
N ILE A 190 7.78 -6.02 -12.13
CA ILE A 190 8.54 -4.88 -12.67
C ILE A 190 9.69 -4.50 -11.75
N SER A 191 10.68 -3.78 -12.28
CA SER A 191 11.77 -3.27 -11.46
C SER A 191 11.34 -2.05 -10.63
N LEU A 192 12.12 -1.71 -9.60
CA LEU A 192 11.94 -0.43 -8.89
C LEU A 192 12.22 0.77 -9.79
N ASP A 193 13.12 0.62 -10.78
CA ASP A 193 13.41 1.66 -11.75
C ASP A 193 12.18 1.91 -12.65
N ASP A 194 11.47 0.86 -13.06
CA ASP A 194 10.21 0.98 -13.78
C ASP A 194 9.13 1.69 -12.96
N ILE A 195 9.06 1.45 -11.64
CA ILE A 195 8.17 2.19 -10.74
C ILE A 195 8.52 3.69 -10.75
N ALA A 196 9.80 4.04 -10.70
CA ALA A 196 10.23 5.43 -10.77
C ALA A 196 9.87 6.07 -12.12
N LEU A 197 10.07 5.34 -13.23
CA LEU A 197 9.67 5.78 -14.57
C LEU A 197 8.15 5.97 -14.69
N ILE A 198 7.36 5.01 -14.20
CA ILE A 198 5.89 5.10 -14.17
C ILE A 198 5.43 6.30 -13.33
N THR A 199 6.10 6.56 -12.21
CA THR A 199 5.80 7.73 -11.36
C THR A 199 6.09 9.03 -12.10
N ALA A 200 7.26 9.13 -12.74
CA ALA A 200 7.64 10.30 -13.52
C ALA A 200 6.71 10.53 -14.73
N GLU A 201 6.37 9.47 -15.46
CA GLU A 201 5.40 9.53 -16.57
C GLU A 201 4.02 9.98 -16.08
N GLY A 202 3.52 9.41 -14.99
CA GLY A 202 2.20 9.76 -14.45
C GLY A 202 2.12 11.18 -13.91
N ASP A 203 3.20 11.66 -13.27
CA ASP A 203 3.33 13.06 -12.85
C ASP A 203 3.40 14.01 -14.06
N ALA A 204 4.14 13.63 -15.12
CA ALA A 204 4.27 14.40 -16.35
C ALA A 204 2.97 14.47 -17.17
N LYS A 205 2.26 13.33 -17.28
CA LYS A 205 0.96 13.21 -17.95
C LYS A 205 -0.22 13.66 -17.08
N ASN A 206 0.04 14.06 -15.83
CA ASN A 206 -0.97 14.46 -14.86
C ASN A 206 -2.12 13.43 -14.71
N TRP A 207 -1.78 12.15 -14.54
CA TRP A 207 -2.78 11.09 -14.35
C TRP A 207 -3.61 11.25 -13.06
N ASP A 208 -3.04 11.91 -12.04
CA ASP A 208 -3.72 12.29 -10.81
C ASP A 208 -3.77 13.82 -10.70
N PRO A 209 -4.93 14.46 -10.93
CA PRO A 209 -5.09 15.92 -10.89
C PRO A 209 -5.24 16.46 -9.46
N SER A 210 -5.20 15.60 -8.43
CA SER A 210 -5.32 16.06 -7.06
C SER A 210 -4.13 16.91 -6.62
N PRO A 211 -4.34 17.88 -5.71
CA PRO A 211 -3.26 18.66 -5.15
C PRO A 211 -2.30 17.77 -4.37
N ARG A 212 -1.01 18.00 -4.54
CA ARG A 212 0.04 17.37 -3.75
C ARG A 212 0.07 17.93 -2.33
N SER A 213 0.59 17.14 -1.41
CA SER A 213 0.65 17.57 0.00
C SER A 213 1.64 18.71 0.23
N HIS A 214 1.36 19.55 1.23
CA HIS A 214 2.34 20.47 1.81
C HIS A 214 3.29 19.78 2.81
N ALA A 215 3.45 18.45 2.72
CA ALA A 215 4.31 17.71 3.64
C ALA A 215 5.76 18.19 3.52
N ARG A 216 6.42 18.31 4.68
CA ARG A 216 7.84 18.66 4.77
C ARG A 216 8.64 17.46 5.25
N ARG A 217 9.81 17.25 4.65
CA ARG A 217 10.80 16.25 5.04
C ARG A 217 12.15 16.94 5.15
N ASN A 218 12.88 16.70 6.24
CA ASN A 218 14.14 17.40 6.52
C ASN A 218 14.04 18.94 6.47
N GLY A 219 12.88 19.50 6.84
CA GLY A 219 12.63 20.95 6.79
C GLY A 219 12.30 21.51 5.40
N GLU A 220 12.34 20.71 4.34
CA GLU A 220 12.00 21.12 2.96
C GLU A 220 10.66 20.55 2.53
N ARG A 221 9.96 21.23 1.62
CA ARG A 221 8.68 20.74 1.08
C ARG A 221 8.94 19.61 0.09
N LEU A 222 8.14 18.55 0.16
CA LEU A 222 8.27 17.39 -0.73
C LEU A 222 7.93 17.76 -2.19
N TYR A 223 6.97 18.66 -2.38
CA TYR A 223 6.56 19.15 -3.69
C TYR A 223 6.59 20.68 -3.75
N PRO A 224 6.76 21.29 -4.94
CA PRO A 224 6.60 22.73 -5.17
C PRO A 224 5.19 23.23 -4.78
N GLU A 225 5.06 24.53 -4.51
CA GLU A 225 3.79 25.11 -4.02
C GLU A 225 2.72 25.06 -5.08
N GLU A 226 3.12 25.24 -6.34
CA GLU A 226 2.31 25.15 -7.54
C GLU A 226 1.53 23.82 -7.62
N ARG A 227 2.22 22.72 -7.27
CA ARG A 227 1.63 21.36 -7.26
C ARG A 227 0.75 21.10 -6.05
N SER A 228 0.83 21.92 -5.01
CA SER A 228 0.12 21.72 -3.74
C SER A 228 -1.10 22.64 -3.58
N ARG A 229 -1.29 23.60 -4.49
CA ARG A 229 -2.45 24.48 -4.54
C ARG A 229 -3.73 23.64 -4.56
N GLY A 230 -4.56 23.78 -3.53
CA GLY A 230 -5.80 23.02 -3.33
C GLY A 230 -5.76 22.06 -2.14
N TRP A 231 -4.60 21.80 -1.52
CA TRP A 231 -4.53 21.03 -0.27
C TRP A 231 -4.99 21.91 0.90
N LYS A 232 -6.32 22.08 1.06
CA LYS A 232 -6.88 22.59 2.31
C LYS A 232 -6.73 21.50 3.36
N GLY A 233 -5.60 21.52 4.05
CA GLY A 233 -5.43 20.74 5.27
C GLY A 233 -6.64 21.00 6.15
N LYS A 234 -7.33 19.94 6.58
CA LYS A 234 -8.37 20.04 7.61
C LYS A 234 -7.71 20.50 8.91
N SER A 235 -7.40 21.79 8.99
CA SER A 235 -7.30 22.52 10.22
C SER A 235 -8.72 22.54 10.77
N LYS A 236 -9.07 21.53 11.57
CA LYS A 236 -10.09 21.73 12.59
C LYS A 236 -9.48 22.75 13.55
N GLY A 237 -9.72 24.03 13.26
CA GLY A 237 -9.63 25.05 14.28
C GLY A 237 -10.71 24.76 15.31
N ASN A 238 -10.26 24.34 16.49
CA ASN A 238 -10.94 24.54 17.76
C ASN A 238 -9.91 25.13 18.70
#